data_AF-A0A2C6AHF2-F1
#
_entry.id   AF-A0A2C6AHF2-F1
#
_cell.length_a   1.000
_cell.length_b   1.000
_cell.length_c   1.000
_cell.angle_alpha   90.00
_cell.angle_beta   90.00
_cell.angle_gamma   90.00
#
_symmetry.space_group_name_H-M   'P 1'
#
loop_
_entity.id
_entity.type
_entity.pdbx_description
1 polymer ?
#
loop_
_entity_poly.entity_id
_entity_poly.type
_entity_poly.pdbx_seq_one_letter_code
_entity_poly.pdbx_strand_id
1 'polypeptide(L)'
;MPRTTKSGFQRSLSEREFAYTKCKNVVCAYVLLDLTSTLMAKDGYFAVGPDQPHQLPRYLRCLPPCLLLVYREVLSLVACLSHILSENSLIDLLQHWTLSTLFPSRSGLWMHASTFGSFSQVLDRGLSGWWGAFWHQTFRVPFHAPVRFLMREGYIEAGTAAADVVSIWVTFLQSGLLHASGSLSSISKTKPWRPLQFFLLQALGILVQRAASRVVRRPLKPLSRQLRRGVNLAFALVWLYLTVGLYFDDVASAGLWTLQPVRVSLFRGLGLGSADERWPLWDHEIFARRHDH
;
A
#
# COMPACT_ATOMS: atom_id res chain seq x y z
N MET A 1 27.58 -5.46 2.95
CA MET A 1 26.11 -5.70 3.05
C MET A 1 25.65 -6.63 1.94
N PRO A 2 24.76 -7.60 2.20
CA PRO A 2 24.25 -8.52 1.18
C PRO A 2 23.49 -7.75 0.08
N ARG A 3 23.40 -8.32 -1.13
CA ARG A 3 22.60 -7.75 -2.24
C ARG A 3 21.10 -7.87 -1.98
N THR A 4 20.68 -8.96 -1.34
CA THR A 4 19.28 -9.24 -1.03
C THR A 4 19.14 -9.61 0.45
N THR A 5 18.15 -9.02 1.12
CA THR A 5 17.86 -9.33 2.54
C THR A 5 17.07 -10.63 2.68
N LYS A 6 16.96 -11.16 3.89
CA LYS A 6 16.11 -12.34 4.20
C LYS A 6 14.64 -12.13 3.83
N SER A 7 14.17 -10.88 3.85
CA SER A 7 12.80 -10.51 3.45
C SER A 7 12.65 -10.28 1.94
N GLY A 8 13.74 -10.31 1.18
CA GLY A 8 13.74 -10.16 -0.27
C GLY A 8 13.95 -8.74 -0.79
N PHE A 9 14.27 -7.77 0.08
CA PHE A 9 14.64 -6.43 -0.36
C PHE A 9 15.98 -6.46 -1.09
N GLN A 10 16.05 -5.83 -2.25
CA GLN A 10 17.24 -5.82 -3.12
C GLN A 10 17.85 -4.43 -3.19
N ARG A 11 19.18 -4.35 -3.25
CA ARG A 11 19.90 -3.11 -3.57
C ARG A 11 20.60 -3.25 -4.92
N SER A 12 20.77 -2.13 -5.60
CA SER A 12 21.57 -2.06 -6.83
C SER A 12 23.06 -2.09 -6.48
N LEU A 13 23.87 -2.66 -7.37
CA LEU A 13 25.33 -2.72 -7.23
C LEU A 13 26.04 -1.64 -8.05
N SER A 14 25.36 -1.08 -9.04
CA SER A 14 25.87 0.02 -9.87
C SER A 14 24.79 1.09 -10.09
N GLU A 15 25.22 2.30 -10.42
CA GLU A 15 24.32 3.41 -10.73
C GLU A 15 23.48 3.13 -11.99
N ARG A 16 24.05 2.43 -12.98
CA ARG A 16 23.31 2.01 -14.17
C ARG A 16 22.17 1.05 -13.82
N GLU A 17 22.43 0.05 -12.98
CA GLU A 17 21.39 -0.88 -12.50
C GLU A 17 20.32 -0.14 -11.71
N PHE A 18 20.73 0.79 -10.86
CA PHE A 18 19.85 1.63 -10.06
C PHE A 18 18.93 2.48 -10.94
N ALA A 19 19.50 3.28 -11.84
CA ALA A 19 18.78 4.13 -12.77
C ALA A 19 17.79 3.31 -13.61
N TYR A 20 18.25 2.22 -14.21
CA TYR A 20 17.39 1.35 -15.02
C TYR A 20 16.23 0.78 -14.20
N THR A 21 16.50 0.26 -13.01
CA THR A 21 15.48 -0.36 -12.15
C THR A 21 14.43 0.67 -11.73
N LYS A 22 14.85 1.84 -11.25
CA LYS A 22 13.92 2.88 -10.78
C LYS A 22 13.14 3.51 -11.93
N CYS A 23 13.78 3.82 -13.06
CA CYS A 23 13.07 4.31 -14.25
C CYS A 23 12.06 3.27 -14.79
N LYS A 24 12.45 1.99 -14.87
CA LYS A 24 11.54 0.91 -15.24
C LYS A 24 10.33 0.85 -14.31
N ASN A 25 10.55 0.93 -12.99
CA ASN A 25 9.48 0.92 -12.01
C ASN A 25 8.53 2.11 -12.20
N VAL A 26 9.06 3.32 -12.40
CA VAL A 26 8.24 4.52 -12.67
C VAL A 26 7.40 4.34 -13.94
N VAL A 27 8.00 3.87 -15.04
CA VAL A 27 7.27 3.66 -16.30
C VAL A 27 6.19 2.59 -16.16
N CYS A 28 6.51 1.43 -15.57
CA CYS A 28 5.53 0.36 -15.37
C CYS A 28 4.39 0.82 -14.43
N ALA A 29 4.73 1.49 -13.33
CA ALA A 29 3.76 2.03 -12.40
C ALA A 29 2.89 3.11 -13.04
N TYR A 30 3.45 3.96 -13.91
CA TYR A 30 2.71 4.97 -14.66
C TYR A 30 1.61 4.33 -15.51
N VAL A 31 1.96 3.30 -16.30
CA VAL A 31 0.98 2.60 -17.15
C VAL A 31 -0.11 1.94 -16.31
N LEU A 32 0.25 1.30 -15.19
CA LEU A 32 -0.73 0.69 -14.30
C LEU A 32 -1.64 1.73 -13.62
N LEU A 33 -1.06 2.84 -13.14
CA LEU A 33 -1.83 3.95 -12.57
C LEU A 33 -2.80 4.51 -13.59
N ASP A 34 -2.35 4.75 -14.81
CA ASP A 34 -3.17 5.24 -15.90
C ASP A 34 -4.35 4.31 -16.22
N LEU A 35 -4.08 3.00 -16.32
CA LEU A 35 -5.12 2.00 -16.51
C LEU A 35 -6.12 2.03 -15.36
N THR A 36 -5.63 1.98 -14.12
CA THR A 36 -6.49 1.94 -12.94
C THR A 36 -7.31 3.21 -12.79
N SER A 37 -6.74 4.40 -12.98
CA SER A 37 -7.48 5.67 -12.90
C SER A 37 -8.55 5.77 -13.99
N THR A 38 -8.25 5.29 -15.20
CA THR A 38 -9.22 5.27 -16.31
C THR A 38 -10.40 4.35 -16.00
N LEU A 39 -10.16 3.20 -15.36
CA LEU A 39 -11.22 2.27 -14.94
C LEU A 39 -12.00 2.80 -13.73
N MET A 40 -11.30 3.39 -12.75
CA MET A 40 -11.90 3.97 -11.55
C MET A 40 -12.81 5.16 -11.89
N ALA A 41 -12.42 6.01 -12.84
CA ALA A 41 -13.21 7.16 -13.28
C ALA A 41 -14.60 6.79 -13.81
N LYS A 42 -14.80 5.54 -14.26
CA LYS A 42 -16.10 5.06 -14.75
C LYS A 42 -17.05 4.69 -13.61
N ASP A 43 -16.53 4.23 -12.48
CA ASP A 43 -17.33 3.78 -11.34
C ASP A 43 -17.41 4.88 -10.28
N GLY A 44 -18.60 5.49 -10.14
CA GLY A 44 -18.82 6.62 -9.24
C GLY A 44 -18.47 6.35 -7.78
N TYR A 45 -18.38 5.09 -7.36
CA TYR A 45 -17.86 4.72 -6.04
C TYR A 45 -16.49 5.33 -5.75
N PHE A 46 -15.56 5.32 -6.72
CA PHE A 46 -14.21 5.84 -6.49
C PHE A 46 -14.16 7.36 -6.31
N ALA A 47 -15.21 8.08 -6.74
CA ALA A 47 -15.28 9.52 -6.61
C ALA A 47 -15.88 9.98 -5.26
N VAL A 48 -16.88 9.26 -4.74
CA VAL A 48 -17.66 9.71 -3.57
C VAL A 48 -17.69 8.71 -2.40
N GLY A 49 -17.18 7.51 -2.60
CA GLY A 49 -17.19 6.42 -1.62
C GLY A 49 -18.56 5.75 -1.44
N PRO A 50 -18.69 4.84 -0.47
CA PRO A 50 -19.88 4.02 -0.27
C PRO A 50 -21.06 4.77 0.36
N ASP A 51 -20.80 5.88 1.06
CA ASP A 51 -21.80 6.56 1.88
C ASP A 51 -22.64 7.57 1.08
N GLN A 52 -22.28 7.82 -0.17
CA GLN A 52 -22.96 8.75 -1.06
C GLN A 52 -23.57 7.98 -2.24
N PRO A 53 -24.77 8.40 -2.73
CA PRO A 53 -25.35 7.82 -3.93
C PRO A 53 -24.41 7.95 -5.12
N HIS A 54 -24.18 6.86 -5.83
CA HIS A 54 -23.34 6.81 -7.02
C HIS A 54 -23.93 5.86 -8.05
N GLN A 55 -23.63 6.12 -9.33
CA GLN A 55 -24.08 5.27 -10.41
C GLN A 55 -23.05 4.18 -10.73
N LEU A 56 -23.53 2.94 -10.85
CA LEU A 56 -22.72 1.81 -11.27
C LEU A 56 -22.66 1.74 -12.81
N PRO A 57 -21.46 1.56 -13.40
CA PRO A 57 -21.29 1.35 -14.83
C PRO A 57 -22.15 0.19 -15.33
N ARG A 58 -22.71 0.33 -16.54
CA ARG A 58 -23.61 -0.69 -17.13
C ARG A 58 -23.00 -2.10 -17.11
N TYR A 59 -21.70 -2.22 -17.41
CA TYR A 59 -21.00 -3.50 -17.45
C TYR A 59 -20.77 -4.14 -16.06
N LEU A 60 -20.87 -3.38 -14.98
CA LEU A 60 -20.74 -3.90 -13.61
C LEU A 60 -22.10 -4.26 -12.98
N ARG A 61 -23.23 -3.84 -13.57
CA ARG A 61 -24.58 -4.07 -13.00
C ARG A 61 -24.98 -5.53 -12.87
N CYS A 62 -24.40 -6.40 -13.69
CA CYS A 62 -24.67 -7.83 -13.66
C CYS A 62 -23.81 -8.59 -12.63
N LEU A 63 -22.84 -7.93 -11.97
CA LEU A 63 -21.98 -8.59 -11.00
C LEU A 63 -22.70 -8.76 -9.66
N PRO A 64 -22.58 -9.93 -9.00
CA PRO A 64 -23.03 -10.09 -7.63
C PRO A 64 -22.18 -9.21 -6.69
N PRO A 65 -22.74 -8.77 -5.54
CA PRO A 65 -22.06 -7.82 -4.65
C PRO A 65 -20.65 -8.23 -4.22
N CYS A 66 -20.42 -9.52 -3.95
CA CYS A 66 -19.10 -10.03 -3.58
C CYS A 66 -18.07 -9.85 -4.70
N LEU A 67 -18.45 -10.11 -5.97
CA LEU A 67 -17.53 -9.95 -7.09
C LEU A 67 -17.29 -8.48 -7.42
N LEU A 68 -18.30 -7.62 -7.23
CA LEU A 68 -18.11 -6.18 -7.34
C LEU A 68 -17.12 -5.65 -6.30
N LEU A 69 -17.21 -6.14 -5.05
CA LEU A 69 -16.25 -5.80 -4.00
C LEU A 69 -14.84 -6.27 -4.38
N VAL A 70 -14.67 -7.54 -4.79
CA VAL A 70 -13.36 -8.04 -5.26
C VAL A 70 -12.80 -7.18 -6.38
N TYR A 71 -13.62 -6.81 -7.38
CA TYR A 71 -13.21 -5.93 -8.47
C TYR A 71 -12.67 -4.60 -7.95
N ARG A 72 -13.42 -3.93 -7.06
CA ARG A 72 -13.01 -2.64 -6.50
C ARG A 72 -11.75 -2.74 -5.66
N GLU A 73 -11.65 -3.78 -4.82
CA GLU A 73 -10.49 -3.98 -3.95
C GLU A 73 -9.22 -4.32 -4.74
N VAL A 74 -9.31 -5.15 -5.77
CA VAL A 74 -8.17 -5.46 -6.64
C VAL A 74 -7.72 -4.21 -7.39
N LEU A 75 -8.66 -3.43 -7.92
CA LEU A 75 -8.34 -2.20 -8.65
C LEU A 75 -7.65 -1.19 -7.73
N SER A 76 -8.19 -0.97 -6.53
CA SER A 76 -7.59 -0.12 -5.48
C SER A 76 -6.21 -0.61 -5.06
N LEU A 77 -6.03 -1.92 -4.87
CA LEU A 77 -4.74 -2.49 -4.47
C LEU A 77 -3.68 -2.28 -5.55
N VAL A 78 -4.00 -2.51 -6.82
CA VAL A 78 -3.07 -2.27 -7.94
C VAL A 78 -2.71 -0.79 -8.04
N ALA A 79 -3.69 0.10 -7.89
CA ALA A 79 -3.45 1.55 -7.86
C ALA A 79 -2.52 1.94 -6.70
N CYS A 80 -2.79 1.48 -5.46
CA CYS A 80 -1.94 1.74 -4.30
C CYS A 80 -0.51 1.22 -4.49
N LEU A 81 -0.36 -0.03 -4.91
CA LEU A 81 0.96 -0.63 -5.13
C LEU A 81 1.76 0.13 -6.18
N SER A 82 1.10 0.53 -7.27
CA SER A 82 1.72 1.30 -8.35
C SER A 82 2.09 2.71 -7.89
N HIS A 83 1.23 3.37 -7.13
CA HIS A 83 1.50 4.70 -6.56
C HIS A 83 2.72 4.68 -5.66
N ILE A 84 2.73 3.77 -4.67
CA ILE A 84 3.85 3.61 -3.73
C ILE A 84 5.14 3.26 -4.47
N LEU A 85 5.08 2.39 -5.48
CA LEU A 85 6.25 2.02 -6.29
C LEU A 85 6.82 3.21 -7.05
N SER A 86 5.95 3.97 -7.72
CA SER A 86 6.33 5.15 -8.50
C SER A 86 6.92 6.22 -7.60
N GLU A 87 6.22 6.59 -6.53
CA GLU A 87 6.61 7.63 -5.58
C GLU A 87 7.96 7.32 -4.95
N ASN A 88 8.14 6.13 -4.36
CA ASN A 88 9.43 5.76 -3.76
C ASN A 88 10.54 5.69 -4.81
N SER A 89 10.25 5.25 -6.04
CA SER A 89 11.27 5.21 -7.09
C SER A 89 11.68 6.61 -7.55
N LEU A 90 10.75 7.56 -7.65
CA LEU A 90 11.03 8.96 -7.97
C LEU A 90 11.82 9.63 -6.83
N ILE A 91 11.40 9.43 -5.58
CA ILE A 91 12.10 9.97 -4.41
C ILE A 91 13.53 9.42 -4.36
N ASP A 92 13.75 8.13 -4.62
CA ASP A 92 15.10 7.56 -4.65
C ASP A 92 15.98 8.20 -5.72
N LEU A 93 15.46 8.42 -6.94
CA LEU A 93 16.20 9.08 -8.02
C LEU A 93 16.54 10.54 -7.66
N LEU A 94 15.57 11.27 -7.10
CA LEU A 94 15.79 12.64 -6.62
C LEU A 94 16.80 12.72 -5.48
N GLN A 95 16.72 11.79 -4.52
CA GLN A 95 17.67 11.73 -3.42
C GLN A 95 19.09 11.44 -3.91
N HIS A 96 19.24 10.47 -4.82
CA HIS A 96 20.54 10.02 -5.29
C HIS A 96 21.25 11.05 -6.18
N TRP A 97 20.54 11.73 -7.08
CA TRP A 97 21.17 12.67 -8.02
C TRP A 97 21.06 14.14 -7.61
N THR A 98 20.00 14.54 -6.92
CA THR A 98 19.80 15.95 -6.54
C THR A 98 20.26 16.20 -5.12
N LEU A 99 19.73 15.45 -4.14
CA LEU A 99 20.02 15.70 -2.72
C LEU A 99 21.39 15.20 -2.27
N SER A 100 22.07 14.36 -3.06
CA SER A 100 23.44 13.91 -2.76
C SER A 100 24.46 15.04 -2.79
N THR A 101 24.16 16.13 -3.52
CA THR A 101 25.00 17.34 -3.55
C THR A 101 25.01 18.07 -2.21
N LEU A 102 23.88 18.04 -1.48
CA LEU A 102 23.74 18.66 -0.16
C LEU A 102 24.05 17.67 0.98
N PHE A 103 23.70 16.40 0.79
CA PHE A 103 23.84 15.34 1.78
C PHE A 103 24.56 14.14 1.13
N PRO A 104 25.91 14.10 1.18
CA PRO A 104 26.70 13.07 0.47
C PRO A 104 26.29 11.62 0.78
N SER A 105 25.74 11.36 1.98
CA SER A 105 25.22 10.04 2.35
C SER A 105 24.10 9.52 1.44
N ARG A 106 23.38 10.41 0.73
CA ARG A 106 22.32 10.05 -0.24
C ARG A 106 22.86 9.52 -1.56
N SER A 107 24.16 9.66 -1.84
CA SER A 107 24.78 8.98 -2.99
C SER A 107 24.89 7.46 -2.80
N GLY A 108 24.78 6.96 -1.57
CA GLY A 108 24.93 5.53 -1.27
C GLY A 108 23.79 4.68 -1.82
N LEU A 109 24.04 3.87 -2.86
CA LEU A 109 23.06 2.95 -3.45
C LEU A 109 22.41 1.97 -2.46
N TRP A 110 23.08 1.70 -1.33
CA TRP A 110 22.56 0.85 -0.25
C TRP A 110 21.40 1.51 0.52
N MET A 111 21.20 2.83 0.41
CA MET A 111 20.07 3.57 0.97
C MET A 111 18.79 3.39 0.16
N HIS A 112 18.90 3.01 -1.12
CA HIS A 112 17.79 2.97 -2.07
C HIS A 112 17.40 1.54 -2.45
N ALA A 113 17.00 0.77 -1.45
CA ALA A 113 16.54 -0.61 -1.65
C ALA A 113 15.25 -0.67 -2.51
N SER A 114 14.85 -1.88 -2.91
CA SER A 114 13.56 -2.11 -3.55
C SER A 114 12.41 -1.66 -2.63
N THR A 115 11.34 -1.15 -3.21
CA THR A 115 10.17 -0.65 -2.44
C THR A 115 9.46 -1.78 -1.69
N PHE A 116 9.32 -2.94 -2.34
CA PHE A 116 8.69 -4.14 -1.78
C PHE A 116 9.72 -5.26 -1.58
N GLY A 117 9.40 -6.17 -0.66
CA GLY A 117 10.15 -7.40 -0.44
C GLY A 117 9.64 -8.56 -1.32
N SER A 118 10.06 -9.78 -1.00
CA SER A 118 9.64 -10.96 -1.75
C SER A 118 8.22 -11.38 -1.37
N PHE A 119 7.37 -11.61 -2.38
CA PHE A 119 6.03 -12.18 -2.19
C PHE A 119 6.08 -13.59 -1.56
N SER A 120 7.21 -14.30 -1.68
CA SER A 120 7.40 -15.59 -1.00
C SER A 120 7.22 -15.49 0.52
N GLN A 121 7.42 -14.32 1.11
CA GLN A 121 7.20 -14.08 2.53
C GLN A 121 5.72 -14.19 2.90
N VAL A 122 4.80 -13.78 2.01
CA VAL A 122 3.35 -13.97 2.20
C VAL A 122 3.02 -15.46 2.18
N LEU A 123 3.58 -16.21 1.22
CA LEU A 123 3.40 -17.66 1.16
C LEU A 123 3.94 -18.35 2.43
N ASP A 124 5.11 -17.95 2.91
CA ASP A 124 5.76 -18.62 4.03
C ASP A 124 5.21 -18.20 5.41
N ARG A 125 4.70 -16.97 5.55
CA ARG A 125 4.33 -16.36 6.85
C ARG A 125 2.92 -15.75 6.89
N GLY A 126 2.14 -15.88 5.83
CA GLY A 126 0.77 -15.38 5.75
C GLY A 126 0.67 -13.87 5.91
N LEU A 127 -0.31 -13.41 6.68
CA LEU A 127 -0.59 -11.99 6.91
C LEU A 127 0.60 -11.27 7.59
N SER A 128 1.34 -11.97 8.45
CA SER A 128 2.56 -11.41 9.05
C SER A 128 3.67 -11.19 8.01
N GLY A 129 3.73 -12.04 6.98
CA GLY A 129 4.62 -11.90 5.85
C GLY A 129 4.22 -10.77 4.92
N TRP A 130 2.91 -10.56 4.74
CA TRP A 130 2.36 -9.42 4.00
C TRP A 130 2.88 -8.11 4.56
N TRP A 131 2.57 -7.79 5.82
CA TRP A 131 2.92 -6.49 6.41
C TRP A 131 4.39 -6.39 6.85
N GLY A 132 4.96 -7.46 7.41
CA GLY A 132 6.28 -7.42 8.04
C GLY A 132 7.47 -7.60 7.09
N ALA A 133 7.22 -7.98 5.82
CA ALA A 133 8.29 -8.34 4.89
C ALA A 133 8.01 -8.04 3.41
N PHE A 134 6.78 -8.22 2.92
CA PHE A 134 6.42 -7.95 1.52
C PHE A 134 6.09 -6.48 1.28
N TRP A 135 5.16 -5.92 2.07
CA TRP A 135 4.70 -4.53 2.00
C TRP A 135 5.87 -3.54 2.18
N HIS A 136 5.72 -2.31 1.72
CA HIS A 136 6.79 -1.31 1.79
C HIS A 136 7.21 -1.03 3.25
N GLN A 137 8.49 -0.69 3.44
CA GLN A 137 9.10 -0.54 4.76
C GLN A 137 9.38 0.92 5.14
N THR A 138 8.84 1.87 4.38
CA THR A 138 9.03 3.32 4.56
C THR A 138 8.80 3.77 6.00
N PHE A 139 7.76 3.22 6.65
CA PHE A 139 7.40 3.58 8.03
C PHE A 139 7.89 2.57 9.08
N ARG A 140 8.66 1.54 8.71
CA ARG A 140 9.06 0.48 9.64
C ARG A 140 9.85 1.05 10.83
N VAL A 141 10.85 1.89 10.55
CA VAL A 141 11.71 2.47 11.59
C VAL A 141 10.92 3.38 12.54
N PRO A 142 10.19 4.42 12.07
CA PRO A 142 9.45 5.28 12.96
C PRO A 142 8.37 4.52 13.75
N PHE A 143 7.63 3.60 13.11
CA PHE A 143 6.58 2.87 13.81
C PHE A 143 7.10 1.87 14.85
N HIS A 144 8.31 1.32 14.68
CA HIS A 144 8.94 0.48 15.71
C HIS A 144 9.64 1.28 16.81
N ALA A 145 9.91 2.57 16.62
CA ALA A 145 10.73 3.36 17.54
C ALA A 145 10.19 3.39 19.00
N PRO A 146 8.88 3.58 19.25
CA PRO A 146 8.36 3.60 20.62
C PRO A 146 8.58 2.26 21.35
N VAL A 147 8.40 1.14 20.65
CA VAL A 147 8.56 -0.19 21.25
C VAL A 147 10.03 -0.47 21.53
N ARG A 148 10.94 -0.04 20.65
CA ARG A 148 12.39 -0.14 20.89
C ARG A 148 12.82 0.68 22.10
N PHE A 149 12.21 1.85 22.31
CA PHE A 149 12.43 2.64 23.52
C PHE A 149 11.98 1.86 24.76
N LEU A 150 10.76 1.31 24.77
CA LEU A 150 10.25 0.54 25.91
C LEU A 150 11.14 -0.68 26.25
N MET A 151 11.67 -1.36 25.23
CA MET A 151 12.62 -2.47 25.42
C MET A 151 13.96 -1.99 25.98
N ARG A 152 14.48 -0.86 25.49
CA ARG A 152 15.77 -0.32 25.90
C ARG A 152 15.77 0.12 27.35
N GLU A 153 14.68 0.74 27.80
CA GLU A 153 14.51 1.22 29.18
C GLU A 153 14.08 0.10 30.15
N GLY A 154 13.94 -1.15 29.68
CA GLY A 154 13.59 -2.29 30.53
C GLY A 154 12.11 -2.38 30.94
N TYR A 155 11.23 -1.55 30.37
CA TYR A 155 9.78 -1.64 30.61
C TYR A 155 9.15 -2.90 30.00
N ILE A 156 9.78 -3.46 28.95
CA ILE A 156 9.35 -4.70 28.28
C ILE A 156 10.59 -5.55 27.99
N GLU A 157 10.56 -6.81 28.39
CA GLU A 157 11.65 -7.75 28.10
C GLU A 157 11.68 -8.14 26.61
N ALA A 158 12.78 -7.80 25.94
CA ALA A 158 12.97 -8.08 24.51
C ALA A 158 12.98 -9.61 24.24
N GLY A 159 12.42 -10.01 23.10
CA GLY A 159 12.36 -11.42 22.69
C GLY A 159 11.22 -12.24 23.33
N THR A 160 10.44 -11.64 24.23
CA THR A 160 9.25 -12.28 24.81
C THR A 160 8.04 -12.18 23.89
N ALA A 161 7.07 -13.09 24.07
CA ALA A 161 5.80 -13.05 23.35
C ALA A 161 5.01 -11.76 23.66
N ALA A 162 5.12 -11.22 24.88
CA ALA A 162 4.51 -9.95 25.25
C ALA A 162 5.09 -8.80 24.42
N ALA A 163 6.41 -8.75 24.27
CA ALA A 163 7.08 -7.73 23.47
C ALA A 163 6.67 -7.77 21.99
N ASP A 164 6.52 -8.97 21.42
CA ASP A 164 6.01 -9.15 20.06
C ASP A 164 4.58 -8.63 19.91
N VAL A 165 3.69 -8.93 20.87
CA VAL A 165 2.29 -8.49 20.85
C VAL A 165 2.21 -6.97 20.95
N VAL A 166 2.93 -6.36 21.90
CA VAL A 166 3.00 -4.90 22.04
C VAL A 166 3.56 -4.27 20.77
N SER A 167 4.61 -4.86 20.20
CA SER A 167 5.20 -4.36 18.95
C SER A 167 4.20 -4.31 17.81
N ILE A 168 3.39 -5.36 17.65
CA ILE A 168 2.37 -5.43 16.60
C ILE A 168 1.31 -4.35 16.82
N TRP A 169 0.73 -4.27 18.02
CA TRP A 169 -0.32 -3.30 18.32
C TRP A 169 0.14 -1.85 18.16
N VAL A 170 1.30 -1.49 18.71
CA VAL A 170 1.84 -0.12 18.62
C VAL A 170 2.16 0.27 17.18
N THR A 171 2.70 -0.66 16.37
CA THR A 171 2.99 -0.41 14.96
C THR A 171 1.72 -0.14 14.16
N PHE A 172 0.71 -1.00 14.31
CA PHE A 172 -0.56 -0.85 13.57
C PHE A 172 -1.42 0.30 14.10
N LEU A 173 -1.36 0.63 15.39
CA LEU A 173 -2.01 1.81 15.94
C LEU A 173 -1.43 3.09 15.32
N GLN A 174 -0.11 3.23 15.25
CA GLN A 174 0.53 4.38 14.62
C GLN A 174 0.20 4.47 13.12
N SER A 175 0.19 3.34 12.42
CA SER A 175 -0.25 3.29 11.02
C SER A 175 -1.71 3.75 10.86
N GLY A 176 -2.59 3.23 11.72
CA GLY A 176 -4.01 3.61 11.75
C GLY A 176 -4.22 5.10 12.02
N LEU A 177 -3.50 5.67 12.99
CA LEU A 177 -3.57 7.09 13.33
C LEU A 177 -3.04 7.97 12.20
N LEU A 178 -1.94 7.57 11.54
CA LEU A 178 -1.41 8.30 10.38
C LEU A 178 -2.47 8.37 9.26
N HIS A 179 -3.10 7.25 8.91
CA HIS A 179 -4.12 7.26 7.87
C HIS A 179 -5.42 7.94 8.31
N ALA A 180 -5.82 7.80 9.57
CA ALA A 180 -6.96 8.55 10.14
C ALA A 180 -6.71 10.07 10.11
N SER A 181 -5.47 10.52 10.29
CA SER A 181 -5.15 11.94 10.17
C SER A 181 -5.32 12.46 8.74
N GLY A 182 -4.97 11.67 7.71
CA GLY A 182 -5.24 12.00 6.31
C GLY A 182 -6.74 12.02 5.99
N SER A 183 -7.49 11.10 6.58
CA SER A 183 -8.96 11.08 6.50
C SER A 183 -9.56 12.36 7.09
N LEU A 184 -9.11 12.76 8.29
CA LEU A 184 -9.61 13.94 9.01
C LEU A 184 -9.26 15.26 8.32
N SER A 185 -8.11 15.33 7.64
CA SER A 185 -7.66 16.53 6.92
C SER A 185 -8.20 16.62 5.49
N SER A 186 -8.97 15.63 5.04
CA SER A 186 -9.62 15.66 3.73
C SER A 186 -10.75 16.69 3.69
N ILE A 187 -10.95 17.32 2.52
CA ILE A 187 -12.01 18.32 2.31
C ILE A 187 -13.40 17.66 2.38
N SER A 188 -13.52 16.44 1.88
CA SER A 188 -14.76 15.67 1.86
C SER A 188 -15.09 15.08 3.23
N LYS A 189 -16.39 14.79 3.46
CA LYS A 189 -16.84 14.14 4.70
C LYS A 189 -16.44 12.66 4.70
N THR A 190 -15.41 12.34 5.46
CA THR A 190 -14.84 11.00 5.62
C THR A 190 -15.20 10.39 6.97
N LYS A 191 -14.66 9.19 7.27
CA LYS A 191 -14.84 8.51 8.56
C LYS A 191 -13.48 8.05 9.10
N PRO A 192 -12.75 8.92 9.84
CA PRO A 192 -11.37 8.63 10.30
C PRO A 192 -11.21 7.34 11.13
N TRP A 193 -12.29 6.82 11.72
CA TRP A 193 -12.27 5.55 12.42
C TRP A 193 -12.08 4.35 11.48
N ARG A 194 -12.46 4.44 10.19
CA ARG A 194 -12.34 3.36 9.19
C ARG A 194 -10.89 2.93 8.95
N PRO A 195 -9.95 3.83 8.57
CA PRO A 195 -8.56 3.43 8.41
C PRO A 195 -7.95 2.96 9.75
N LEU A 196 -8.27 3.61 10.87
CA LEU A 196 -7.81 3.17 12.19
C LEU A 196 -8.24 1.72 12.49
N GLN A 197 -9.53 1.42 12.31
CA GLN A 197 -10.07 0.08 12.50
C GLN A 197 -9.43 -0.93 11.56
N PHE A 198 -9.26 -0.60 10.28
CA PHE A 198 -8.58 -1.47 9.30
C PHE A 198 -7.20 -1.91 9.79
N PHE A 199 -6.35 -0.96 10.21
CA PHE A 199 -4.99 -1.28 10.64
C PHE A 199 -4.98 -2.06 11.97
N LEU A 200 -5.84 -1.72 12.93
CA LEU A 200 -5.98 -2.49 14.18
C LEU A 200 -6.46 -3.93 13.91
N LEU A 201 -7.32 -4.14 12.92
CA LEU A 201 -7.73 -5.48 12.50
C LEU A 201 -6.58 -6.28 11.88
N GLN A 202 -5.56 -5.64 11.29
CA GLN A 202 -4.37 -6.36 10.80
C GLN A 202 -3.53 -6.91 11.96
N ALA A 203 -3.38 -6.14 13.04
CA ALA A 203 -2.75 -6.61 14.28
C ALA A 203 -3.49 -7.85 14.81
N LEU A 204 -4.81 -7.75 14.93
CA LEU A 204 -5.66 -8.86 15.37
C LEU A 204 -5.52 -10.08 14.45
N GLY A 205 -5.57 -9.89 13.12
CA GLY A 205 -5.46 -10.96 12.14
C GLY A 205 -4.14 -11.74 12.24
N ILE A 206 -3.03 -11.03 12.48
CA ILE A 206 -1.72 -11.66 12.69
C ILE A 206 -1.75 -12.52 13.96
N LEU A 207 -2.34 -12.04 15.06
CA LEU A 207 -2.46 -12.79 16.31
C LEU A 207 -3.38 -14.01 16.17
N VAL A 208 -4.51 -13.85 15.47
CA VAL A 208 -5.44 -14.95 15.16
C VAL A 208 -4.74 -16.02 14.32
N GLN A 209 -4.03 -15.64 13.24
CA GLN A 209 -3.30 -16.60 12.41
C GLN A 209 -2.21 -17.34 13.20
N ARG A 210 -1.50 -16.62 14.09
CA ARG A 210 -0.49 -17.21 14.98
C ARG A 210 -1.11 -18.20 15.96
N ALA A 211 -2.24 -17.85 16.59
CA ALA A 211 -2.95 -18.72 17.53
C ALA A 211 -3.47 -19.98 16.82
N ALA A 212 -4.16 -19.82 15.69
CA ALA A 212 -4.64 -20.92 14.86
C ALA A 212 -3.51 -21.85 14.43
N SER A 213 -2.37 -21.30 14.00
CA SER A 213 -1.19 -22.08 13.63
C SER A 213 -0.63 -22.91 14.79
N ARG A 214 -0.70 -22.41 16.03
CA ARG A 214 -0.28 -23.17 17.22
C ARG A 214 -1.25 -24.29 17.55
N VAL A 215 -2.55 -24.05 17.44
CA VAL A 215 -3.60 -25.05 17.69
C VAL A 215 -3.50 -26.18 16.65
N VAL A 216 -3.43 -25.85 15.36
CA VAL A 216 -3.36 -26.82 14.25
C VAL A 216 -2.09 -27.67 14.29
N ARG A 217 -0.96 -27.12 14.77
CA ARG A 217 0.31 -27.86 14.89
C ARG A 217 0.34 -28.88 16.03
N ARG A 218 -0.54 -28.77 17.03
CA ARG A 218 -0.54 -29.67 18.20
C ARG A 218 -1.05 -31.08 17.87
N PRO A 219 -2.15 -31.27 17.11
CA PRO A 219 -2.68 -32.61 16.83
C PRO A 219 -2.29 -33.18 15.45
N LEU A 220 -1.73 -32.40 14.53
CA LEU A 220 -1.53 -32.83 13.13
C LEU A 220 -0.08 -33.13 12.79
N LYS A 221 0.11 -34.13 11.91
CA LYS A 221 1.40 -34.35 11.21
C LYS A 221 1.83 -33.06 10.49
N PRO A 222 3.13 -32.79 10.37
CA PRO A 222 3.61 -31.60 9.68
C PRO A 222 3.01 -31.47 8.29
N LEU A 223 2.28 -30.37 8.04
CA LEU A 223 1.72 -30.09 6.72
C LEU A 223 2.84 -29.97 5.68
N SER A 224 2.58 -30.44 4.45
CA SER A 224 3.49 -30.23 3.33
C SER A 224 3.75 -28.73 3.13
N ARG A 225 4.93 -28.38 2.59
CA ARG A 225 5.30 -26.97 2.36
C ARG A 225 4.27 -26.25 1.47
N GLN A 226 3.76 -26.92 0.44
CA GLN A 226 2.78 -26.36 -0.48
C GLN A 226 1.44 -26.10 0.22
N LEU A 227 0.94 -27.07 0.99
CA LEU A 227 -0.31 -26.91 1.72
C LEU A 227 -0.23 -25.77 2.75
N ARG A 228 0.88 -25.69 3.50
CA ARG A 228 1.12 -24.57 4.42
C ARG A 228 1.13 -23.22 3.71
N ARG A 229 1.78 -23.14 2.54
CA ARG A 229 1.80 -21.91 1.73
C ARG A 229 0.42 -21.53 1.21
N GLY A 230 -0.36 -22.53 0.77
CA GLY A 230 -1.75 -22.34 0.35
C GLY A 230 -2.63 -21.81 1.48
N VAL A 231 -2.57 -22.41 2.67
CA VAL A 231 -3.32 -21.95 3.85
C VAL A 231 -2.91 -20.55 4.28
N ASN A 232 -1.60 -20.25 4.28
CA ASN A 232 -1.10 -18.91 4.61
C ASN A 232 -1.61 -17.84 3.65
N LEU A 233 -1.55 -18.13 2.34
CA LEU A 233 -2.04 -17.23 1.30
C LEU A 233 -3.56 -17.07 1.41
N ALA A 234 -4.31 -18.16 1.52
CA ALA A 234 -5.77 -18.13 1.66
C ALA A 234 -6.20 -17.30 2.87
N PHE A 235 -5.57 -17.52 4.03
CA PHE A 235 -5.85 -16.73 5.23
C PHE A 235 -5.59 -15.23 4.99
N ALA A 236 -4.43 -14.88 4.40
CA ALA A 236 -4.09 -13.48 4.15
C ALA A 236 -5.07 -12.81 3.18
N LEU A 237 -5.43 -13.50 2.08
CA LEU A 237 -6.37 -12.97 1.08
C LEU A 237 -7.78 -12.82 1.64
N VAL A 238 -8.30 -13.84 2.35
CA VAL A 238 -9.62 -13.77 2.97
C VAL A 238 -9.67 -12.67 4.05
N TRP A 239 -8.64 -12.57 4.90
CA TRP A 239 -8.58 -11.54 5.92
C TRP A 239 -8.55 -10.13 5.31
N LEU A 240 -7.75 -9.93 4.27
CA LEU A 240 -7.69 -8.65 3.57
C LEU A 240 -9.02 -8.34 2.86
N TYR A 241 -9.62 -9.30 2.15
CA TYR A 241 -10.94 -9.13 1.53
C TYR A 241 -12.03 -8.69 2.52
N LEU A 242 -12.01 -9.24 3.74
CA LEU A 242 -13.00 -8.88 4.77
C LEU A 242 -12.75 -7.53 5.42
N THR A 243 -11.54 -6.97 5.32
CA THR A 243 -11.14 -5.80 6.12
C THR A 243 -10.73 -4.59 5.30
N VAL A 244 -10.17 -4.78 4.10
CA VAL A 244 -9.58 -3.71 3.28
C VAL A 244 -10.62 -2.74 2.75
N GLY A 245 -11.88 -3.18 2.57
CA GLY A 245 -13.02 -2.30 2.29
C GLY A 245 -13.09 -1.10 3.23
N LEU A 246 -12.82 -1.26 4.53
CA LEU A 246 -12.77 -0.13 5.48
C LEU A 246 -11.79 0.97 5.02
N TYR A 247 -10.60 0.58 4.58
CA TYR A 247 -9.59 1.53 4.12
C TYR A 247 -9.96 2.14 2.77
N PHE A 248 -10.30 1.32 1.78
CA PHE A 248 -10.60 1.81 0.43
C PHE A 248 -11.88 2.63 0.35
N ASP A 249 -12.88 2.31 1.17
CA ASP A 249 -14.08 3.13 1.33
C ASP A 249 -13.75 4.54 1.81
N ASP A 250 -12.83 4.66 2.77
CA ASP A 250 -12.42 5.95 3.30
C ASP A 250 -11.59 6.74 2.29
N VAL A 251 -10.67 6.09 1.58
CA VAL A 251 -9.90 6.70 0.46
C VAL A 251 -10.84 7.18 -0.65
N ALA A 252 -11.89 6.41 -0.95
CA ALA A 252 -12.91 6.79 -1.93
C ALA A 252 -13.78 7.95 -1.44
N SER A 253 -14.22 7.94 -0.18
CA SER A 253 -14.95 9.06 0.43
C SER A 253 -14.11 10.35 0.52
N ALA A 254 -12.79 10.23 0.61
CA ALA A 254 -11.86 11.35 0.55
C ALA A 254 -11.64 11.89 -0.89
N GLY A 255 -12.19 11.22 -1.91
CA GLY A 255 -11.99 11.57 -3.31
C GLY A 255 -10.58 11.31 -3.83
N LEU A 256 -9.72 10.59 -3.09
CA LEU A 256 -8.30 10.45 -3.44
C LEU A 256 -8.07 9.72 -4.77
N TRP A 257 -8.97 8.83 -5.18
CA TRP A 257 -8.89 8.16 -6.48
C TRP A 257 -9.12 9.08 -7.67
N THR A 258 -9.69 10.27 -7.44
CA THR A 258 -9.91 11.30 -8.48
C THR A 258 -8.69 12.15 -8.74
N LEU A 259 -7.71 12.14 -7.82
CA LEU A 259 -6.42 12.75 -8.06
C LEU A 259 -5.79 12.05 -9.25
N GLN A 260 -5.38 12.82 -10.25
CA GLN A 260 -4.80 12.27 -11.48
C GLN A 260 -3.28 12.20 -11.34
N PRO A 261 -2.70 11.02 -11.02
CA PRO A 261 -1.25 10.90 -10.87
C PRO A 261 -0.53 11.00 -12.22
N VAL A 262 -1.24 10.69 -13.31
CA VAL A 262 -0.72 10.69 -14.68
C VAL A 262 -1.25 11.89 -15.46
N ARG A 263 -0.35 12.78 -15.88
CA ARG A 263 -0.72 13.98 -16.65
C ARG A 263 -1.10 13.65 -18.10
N VAL A 264 -0.56 12.55 -18.63
CA VAL A 264 -0.69 12.08 -20.01
C VAL A 264 -1.08 10.59 -20.00
N SER A 265 -2.34 10.33 -19.66
CA SER A 265 -3.10 9.09 -19.87
C SER A 265 -3.14 8.47 -21.29
N LEU A 266 -2.29 7.48 -21.53
CA LEU A 266 -2.30 6.64 -22.74
C LEU A 266 -3.69 6.04 -23.01
N PHE A 267 -4.37 5.52 -21.98
CA PHE A 267 -5.66 4.84 -22.17
C PHE A 267 -6.80 5.81 -22.53
N ARG A 268 -6.82 7.03 -21.97
CA ARG A 268 -7.77 8.08 -22.40
C ARG A 268 -7.50 8.50 -23.84
N GLY A 269 -6.23 8.67 -24.23
CA GLY A 269 -5.85 8.95 -25.61
C GLY A 269 -6.28 7.86 -26.61
N LEU A 270 -6.40 6.61 -26.16
CA LEU A 270 -6.94 5.48 -26.93
C LEU A 270 -8.49 5.42 -26.94
N GLY A 271 -9.18 6.42 -26.39
CA GLY A 271 -10.65 6.49 -26.34
C GLY A 271 -11.28 5.65 -25.23
N LEU A 272 -10.49 5.17 -24.25
CA LEU A 272 -11.03 4.42 -23.10
C LEU A 272 -11.45 5.32 -21.93
N GLY A 273 -11.26 6.64 -22.05
CA GLY A 273 -11.74 7.63 -21.08
C GLY A 273 -13.25 7.80 -21.09
N SER A 274 -13.77 8.61 -20.16
CA SER A 274 -15.16 9.08 -20.28
C SER A 274 -15.27 10.14 -21.38
N ALA A 275 -16.47 10.31 -21.95
CA ALA A 275 -16.70 11.23 -23.07
C ALA A 275 -16.38 12.69 -22.73
N ASP A 276 -16.43 13.05 -21.44
CA ASP A 276 -16.20 14.40 -20.93
C ASP A 276 -14.72 14.63 -20.50
N GLU A 277 -13.87 13.60 -20.56
CA GLU A 277 -12.46 13.68 -20.15
C GLU A 277 -11.57 14.24 -21.28
N ARG A 278 -10.87 15.34 -20.97
CA ARG A 278 -9.93 16.00 -21.90
C ARG A 278 -8.61 15.24 -22.06
N TRP A 279 -7.98 15.40 -23.22
CA TRP A 279 -6.69 14.81 -23.58
C TRP A 279 -5.81 15.81 -24.35
N PRO A 280 -4.59 16.16 -23.88
CA PRO A 280 -3.99 15.87 -22.58
C PRO A 280 -4.60 16.69 -21.43
N LEU A 281 -4.45 16.24 -20.18
CA LEU A 281 -5.11 16.79 -18.98
C LEU A 281 -4.40 18.05 -18.44
N TRP A 282 -4.02 18.97 -19.31
CA TRP A 282 -3.49 20.27 -18.91
C TRP A 282 -4.67 21.19 -18.59
N ASP A 283 -4.74 21.70 -17.36
CA ASP A 283 -5.61 22.83 -17.06
C ASP A 283 -4.90 23.92 -16.26
N HIS A 284 -5.32 25.16 -16.49
CA HIS A 284 -4.74 26.38 -15.94
C HIS A 284 -4.88 26.50 -14.41
N GLU A 285 -5.64 25.63 -13.76
CA GLU A 285 -5.83 25.64 -12.30
C GLU A 285 -4.61 25.11 -11.51
N ILE A 286 -3.70 24.39 -12.17
CA ILE A 286 -2.47 23.89 -11.54
C ILE A 286 -1.39 24.99 -11.46
N PHE A 287 -1.41 25.95 -12.38
CA PHE A 287 -0.60 27.16 -12.28
C PHE A 287 -1.43 28.20 -11.56
N ALA A 288 -1.22 28.31 -10.24
CA ALA A 288 -1.83 29.31 -9.37
C ALA A 288 -2.24 30.57 -10.13
N ARG A 289 -3.55 30.86 -10.17
CA ARG A 289 -4.00 32.19 -10.60
C ARG A 289 -3.19 33.20 -9.81
N ARG A 290 -2.41 34.05 -10.50
CA ARG A 290 -2.08 35.34 -9.90
C ARG A 290 -3.43 35.98 -9.64
N HIS A 291 -3.77 36.09 -8.36
CA HIS A 291 -4.83 36.98 -7.94
C HIS A 291 -4.30 38.39 -8.22
N ASP A 292 -4.61 38.90 -9.40
CA ASP A 292 -4.51 40.33 -9.66
C ASP A 292 -5.64 40.98 -8.83
N HIS A 293 -5.21 41.76 -7.84
CA HIS A 293 -6.04 42.66 -7.06
C HIS A 293 -6.43 43.89 -7.88
#